data_AF-A0A379LI00-F1
#
_entry.id   AF-A0A379LI00-F1
#
_cell.length_a   1.000
_cell.length_b   1.000
_cell.length_c   1.000
_cell.angle_alpha   90.00
_cell.angle_beta   90.00
_cell.angle_gamma   90.00
#
_symmetry.space_group_name_H-M   'P 1'
#
loop_
_entity.id
_entity.type
_entity.pdbx_description
1 polymer ?
#
loop_
_entity_poly.entity_id
_entity_poly.type
_entity_poly.pdbx_seq_one_letter_code
_entity_poly.pdbx_strand_id
1 'polypeptide(L)'
;MHTDIKLQAAQLEQLKQREHPACQRLIVEELTAHQLSMLYRRKQLHQHKAPKCDSDSPLAQKLLDNLPFSLTGAQDRVVKEITSDMATSIPMLRLVQGDVGAGKTLVAALAACYALDSGWQVAVMAPTEILAEQHLINFKAWFEPLDIGVGWLAGKQTAKQRREALAQVAENEVQIVVGTHALFQESVVFAKLGLAIIDEQHRFGVEQRMALTDKGVADSTPHQLIMTATPSRVRSR
;
A
#
# COMPACT_ATOMS: atom_id res chain seq x y z
N MET A 1 57.00 0.93 28.68
CA MET A 1 55.68 1.21 28.07
C MET A 1 54.67 0.30 28.78
N HIS A 2 54.30 0.64 30.02
CA HIS A 2 53.33 -0.15 30.79
C HIS A 2 51.94 0.30 30.37
N THR A 3 51.23 -0.55 29.65
CA THR A 3 49.82 -0.37 29.34
C THR A 3 49.05 -0.41 30.66
N ASP A 4 48.33 0.67 30.98
CA ASP A 4 47.58 0.78 32.22
C ASP A 4 46.36 -0.16 32.17
N ILE A 5 46.50 -1.34 32.76
CA ILE A 5 45.50 -2.41 32.77
C ILE A 5 44.14 -1.90 33.31
N LYS A 6 44.15 -0.94 34.25
CA LYS A 6 42.91 -0.35 34.78
C LYS A 6 42.18 0.49 33.73
N LEU A 7 42.93 1.27 32.94
CA LEU A 7 42.36 2.06 31.84
C LEU A 7 41.78 1.15 30.76
N GLN A 8 42.49 0.06 30.42
CA GLN A 8 42.00 -0.91 29.44
C GLN A 8 40.73 -1.63 29.91
N ALA A 9 40.67 -2.00 31.20
CA ALA A 9 39.47 -2.62 31.78
C ALA A 9 38.27 -1.68 31.77
N ALA A 10 38.47 -0.39 32.09
CA ALA A 10 37.42 0.63 32.03
C ALA A 10 36.93 0.87 30.59
N GLN A 11 37.83 0.95 29.62
CA GLN A 11 37.48 1.08 28.20
C GLN A 11 36.71 -0.15 27.69
N LEU A 12 37.11 -1.36 28.09
CA LEU A 12 36.40 -2.59 27.72
C LEU A 12 34.98 -2.62 28.29
N GLU A 13 34.80 -2.15 29.52
CA GLU A 13 33.49 -2.07 30.15
C GLU A 13 32.60 -1.03 29.47
N GLN A 14 33.14 0.15 29.13
CA GLN A 14 32.44 1.16 28.35
C GLN A 14 32.06 0.66 26.94
N LEU A 15 32.89 -0.15 26.30
CA LEU A 15 32.57 -0.77 25.00
C LEU A 15 31.41 -1.77 25.14
N LYS A 16 31.42 -2.62 26.18
CA LYS A 16 30.32 -3.56 26.47
C LYS A 16 29.00 -2.85 26.73
N GLN A 17 29.05 -1.74 27.46
CA GLN A 17 27.88 -0.91 27.80
C GLN A 17 27.47 0.06 26.67
N ARG A 18 28.22 0.08 25.55
CA ARG A 18 28.06 1.00 24.41
C ARG A 18 28.19 2.50 24.75
N GLU A 19 28.80 2.81 25.89
CA GLU A 19 29.05 4.18 26.35
C GLU A 19 30.36 4.74 25.81
N HIS A 20 31.25 3.87 25.32
CA HIS A 20 32.51 4.31 24.75
C HIS A 20 32.27 5.28 23.57
N PRO A 21 33.01 6.40 23.45
CA PRO A 21 32.80 7.39 22.40
C PRO A 21 32.82 6.81 20.98
N ALA A 22 33.62 5.77 20.73
CA ALA A 22 33.64 5.07 19.45
C ALA A 22 32.33 4.30 19.15
N CYS A 23 31.71 3.69 20.16
CA CYS A 23 30.40 3.03 20.01
C CYS A 23 29.31 4.07 19.78
N GLN A 24 29.31 5.17 20.54
CA GLN A 24 28.34 6.26 20.35
C GLN A 24 28.46 6.88 18.95
N ARG A 25 29.69 7.09 18.47
CA ARG A 25 29.95 7.55 17.11
C ARG A 25 29.39 6.59 16.07
N LEU A 26 29.64 5.29 16.20
CA LEU A 26 29.14 4.28 15.26
C LEU A 26 27.61 4.24 15.26
N ILE A 27 26.96 4.33 16.43
CA ILE A 27 25.49 4.43 16.53
C ILE A 27 24.97 5.67 15.79
N VAL A 28 25.60 6.83 15.99
CA VAL A 28 25.21 8.07 15.31
C VAL A 28 25.43 7.96 13.81
N GLU A 29 26.56 7.41 13.37
CA GLU A 29 26.88 7.22 11.95
C GLU A 29 25.87 6.27 11.27
N GLU A 30 25.51 5.15 11.91
CA GLU A 30 24.50 4.23 11.39
C GLU A 30 23.11 4.87 11.31
N LEU A 31 22.65 5.54 12.37
CA LEU A 31 21.35 6.22 12.38
C LEU A 31 21.30 7.34 11.35
N THR A 32 22.40 8.09 11.20
CA THR A 32 22.52 9.17 10.21
C THR A 32 22.51 8.60 8.80
N ALA A 33 23.29 7.56 8.52
CA ALA A 33 23.29 6.89 7.22
C ALA A 33 21.90 6.34 6.87
N HIS A 34 21.19 5.76 7.86
CA HIS A 34 19.83 5.28 7.68
C HIS A 34 18.85 6.42 7.36
N GLN A 35 18.88 7.51 8.13
CA GLN A 35 18.06 8.71 7.88
C GLN A 35 18.32 9.32 6.52
N LEU A 36 19.59 9.48 6.13
CA LEU A 36 19.98 9.97 4.80
C LEU A 36 19.47 9.06 3.68
N SER A 37 19.55 7.74 3.85
CA SER A 37 19.00 6.76 2.90
C SER A 37 17.48 6.92 2.74
N MET A 38 16.75 7.17 3.84
CA MET A 38 15.30 7.40 3.83
C MET A 38 14.95 8.72 3.13
N LEU A 39 15.66 9.81 3.43
CA LEU A 39 15.46 11.11 2.78
C LEU A 39 15.77 11.05 1.28
N TYR A 40 16.84 10.36 0.91
CA TYR A 40 17.21 10.18 -0.49
C TYR A 40 16.13 9.38 -1.25
N ARG A 41 15.63 8.27 -0.68
CA ARG A 41 14.50 7.52 -1.25
C ARG A 41 13.24 8.36 -1.39
N ARG A 42 12.90 9.15 -0.36
CA ARG A 42 11.75 10.06 -0.43
C ARG A 42 11.90 11.07 -1.56
N LYS A 43 13.09 11.66 -1.72
CA LYS A 43 13.39 12.58 -2.83
C LYS A 43 13.23 11.91 -4.19
N GLN A 44 13.65 10.66 -4.35
CA GLN A 44 13.44 9.90 -5.59
C GLN A 44 11.97 9.64 -5.90
N LEU A 45 11.14 9.32 -4.89
CA LEU A 45 9.69 9.19 -5.08
C LEU A 45 9.06 10.50 -5.56
N HIS A 46 9.51 11.65 -5.04
CA HIS A 46 9.04 12.97 -5.48
C HIS A 46 9.47 13.35 -6.92
N GLN A 47 10.42 12.64 -7.53
CA GLN A 47 10.79 12.87 -8.93
C GLN A 47 9.75 12.29 -9.89
N HIS A 48 9.03 11.26 -9.46
CA HIS A 48 7.98 10.63 -10.25
C HIS A 48 6.66 11.36 -9.96
N LYS A 49 5.88 11.61 -11.02
CA LYS A 49 4.55 12.23 -10.86
C LYS A 49 3.54 11.15 -10.52
N ALA A 50 2.51 11.51 -9.76
CA ALA A 50 1.38 10.63 -9.54
C ALA A 50 0.11 11.14 -10.24
N PRO A 51 -0.82 10.23 -10.56
CA PRO A 51 -2.15 10.57 -11.03
C PRO A 51 -2.93 11.39 -10.00
N LYS A 52 -3.11 12.69 -10.25
CA LYS A 52 -3.83 13.56 -9.33
C LYS A 52 -5.30 13.13 -9.25
N CYS A 53 -5.80 12.94 -8.04
CA CYS A 53 -7.22 12.69 -7.78
C CYS A 53 -7.93 13.97 -7.32
N ASP A 54 -9.21 14.08 -7.63
CA ASP A 54 -10.05 15.17 -7.13
C ASP A 54 -10.34 15.00 -5.64
N SER A 55 -10.64 16.11 -4.97
CA SER A 55 -10.93 16.13 -3.53
C SER A 55 -12.37 15.73 -3.17
N ASP A 56 -13.24 15.64 -4.17
CA ASP A 56 -14.65 15.28 -4.03
C ASP A 56 -14.90 13.95 -4.76
N SER A 57 -15.75 13.10 -4.18
CA SER A 57 -16.10 11.81 -4.76
C SER A 57 -17.59 11.50 -4.62
N PRO A 58 -18.40 11.71 -5.67
CA PRO A 58 -19.79 11.26 -5.72
C PRO A 58 -19.95 9.76 -5.47
N LEU A 59 -19.00 8.92 -5.92
CA LEU A 59 -19.00 7.49 -5.64
C LEU A 59 -18.81 7.19 -4.16
N ALA A 60 -17.94 7.93 -3.45
CA ALA A 60 -17.76 7.75 -2.02
C ALA A 60 -19.04 8.06 -1.25
N GLN A 61 -19.74 9.14 -1.63
CA GLN A 61 -21.03 9.49 -1.00
C GLN A 61 -22.07 8.38 -1.24
N LYS A 62 -22.25 7.94 -2.48
CA LYS A 62 -23.18 6.84 -2.81
C LYS A 62 -22.84 5.54 -2.09
N LEU A 63 -21.55 5.23 -1.95
CA LEU A 63 -21.11 4.04 -1.22
C LEU A 63 -21.46 4.16 0.27
N LEU A 64 -21.21 5.32 0.89
CA LEU A 64 -21.57 5.58 2.29
C LEU A 64 -23.08 5.54 2.54
N ASP A 65 -23.88 6.09 1.62
CA ASP A 65 -25.34 6.11 1.72
C ASP A 65 -25.96 4.70 1.69
N ASN A 66 -25.27 3.73 1.08
CA ASN A 66 -25.69 2.33 1.01
C ASN A 66 -25.20 1.49 2.21
N LEU A 67 -24.42 2.04 3.14
CA LEU A 67 -23.94 1.30 4.30
C LEU A 67 -24.97 1.32 5.44
N PRO A 68 -25.17 0.20 6.14
CA PRO A 68 -26.07 0.15 7.30
C PRO A 68 -25.46 0.78 8.58
N PHE A 69 -24.29 1.40 8.48
CA PHE A 69 -23.56 2.01 9.58
C PHE A 69 -22.75 3.22 9.09
N SER A 70 -22.40 4.12 10.01
CA SER A 70 -21.53 5.26 9.72
C SER A 70 -20.07 4.95 10.03
N LEU A 71 -19.16 5.70 9.40
CA LEU A 71 -17.74 5.62 9.71
C LEU A 71 -17.46 6.02 11.16
N THR A 72 -16.48 5.36 11.75
CA THR A 72 -15.87 5.83 13.00
C THR A 72 -15.04 7.09 12.74
N GLY A 73 -14.84 7.93 13.77
CA GLY A 73 -13.98 9.11 13.65
C GLY A 73 -12.51 8.80 13.29
N ALA A 74 -12.04 7.57 13.56
CA ALA A 74 -10.73 7.12 13.12
C ALA A 74 -10.72 6.83 11.61
N GLN A 75 -11.74 6.14 11.09
CA GLN A 75 -11.87 5.87 9.66
C GLN A 75 -12.02 7.16 8.85
N ASP A 76 -12.87 8.09 9.30
CA ASP A 76 -13.06 9.40 8.64
C ASP A 76 -11.73 10.18 8.54
N ARG A 77 -10.96 10.22 9.62
CA ARG A 77 -9.64 10.88 9.63
C ARG A 77 -8.67 10.22 8.64
N VAL A 78 -8.59 8.89 8.65
CA VAL A 78 -7.68 8.16 7.75
C VAL A 78 -8.08 8.36 6.29
N VAL A 79 -9.38 8.37 5.98
CA VAL A 79 -9.87 8.65 4.62
C VAL A 79 -9.46 10.06 4.20
N LYS A 80 -9.65 11.08 5.03
CA LYS A 80 -9.23 12.47 4.74
C LYS A 80 -7.73 12.60 4.51
N GLU A 81 -6.93 11.88 5.30
CA GLU A 81 -5.47 11.87 5.12
C GLU A 81 -5.08 11.20 3.78
N ILE A 82 -5.72 10.07 3.43
CA ILE A 82 -5.49 9.40 2.14
C ILE A 82 -5.88 10.30 0.97
N THR A 83 -7.06 10.92 1.02
CA THR A 83 -7.56 11.74 -0.10
C THR A 83 -6.77 13.03 -0.24
N SER A 84 -6.32 13.63 0.86
CA SER A 84 -5.39 14.76 0.83
C SER A 84 -4.06 14.40 0.16
N ASP A 85 -3.53 13.20 0.42
CA ASP A 85 -2.29 12.75 -0.23
C ASP A 85 -2.52 12.49 -1.73
N MET A 86 -3.63 11.83 -2.09
CA MET A 86 -4.03 11.54 -3.48
C MET A 86 -4.37 12.79 -4.31
N ALA A 87 -4.75 13.89 -3.66
CA ALA A 87 -4.98 15.18 -4.32
C ALA A 87 -3.70 15.89 -4.77
N THR A 88 -2.52 15.38 -4.39
CA THR A 88 -1.22 15.92 -4.82
C THR A 88 -0.70 15.19 -6.06
N SER A 89 0.24 15.80 -6.79
CA SER A 89 0.95 15.13 -7.90
C SER A 89 2.11 14.26 -7.44
N ILE A 90 2.15 13.89 -6.16
CA ILE A 90 3.23 13.11 -5.53
C ILE A 90 2.69 11.71 -5.23
N PRO A 91 3.42 10.63 -5.53
CA PRO A 91 2.98 9.28 -5.22
C PRO A 91 2.73 9.11 -3.73
N MET A 92 1.49 8.77 -3.38
CA MET A 92 1.14 8.42 -2.00
C MET A 92 1.73 7.04 -1.70
N LEU A 93 2.42 6.91 -0.57
CA LEU A 93 2.80 5.61 -0.02
C LEU A 93 2.38 5.60 1.45
N ARG A 94 1.19 5.04 1.72
CA ARG A 94 0.55 5.12 3.04
C ARG A 94 0.28 3.74 3.60
N LEU A 95 0.51 3.58 4.90
CA LEU A 95 0.22 2.37 5.66
C LEU A 95 -0.99 2.61 6.56
N VAL A 96 -2.05 1.83 6.37
CA VAL A 96 -3.22 1.77 7.24
C VAL A 96 -3.09 0.55 8.15
N GLN A 97 -2.87 0.82 9.43
CA GLN A 97 -2.81 -0.20 10.46
C GLN A 97 -4.06 -0.15 11.34
N GLY A 98 -4.54 -1.32 11.73
CA GLY A 98 -5.65 -1.45 12.65
C GLY A 98 -5.93 -2.91 12.95
N ASP A 99 -6.67 -3.18 14.01
CA ASP A 99 -6.99 -4.55 14.39
C ASP A 99 -7.86 -5.26 13.34
N VAL A 100 -7.92 -6.59 13.42
CA VAL A 100 -8.83 -7.38 12.58
C VAL A 100 -10.26 -6.92 12.83
N GLY A 101 -11.00 -6.62 11.76
CA GLY A 101 -12.36 -6.08 11.86
C GLY A 101 -12.48 -4.56 12.02
N ALA A 102 -11.37 -3.80 12.09
CA ALA A 102 -11.41 -2.33 12.20
C ALA A 102 -11.92 -1.57 10.96
N GLY A 103 -12.38 -2.29 9.92
CA GLY A 103 -12.92 -1.69 8.69
C GLY A 103 -11.85 -1.12 7.74
N LYS A 104 -10.62 -1.65 7.76
CA LYS A 104 -9.54 -1.24 6.83
C LYS A 104 -9.95 -1.35 5.36
N THR A 105 -10.63 -2.45 5.01
CA THR A 105 -11.13 -2.68 3.65
C THR A 105 -12.11 -1.60 3.19
N LEU A 106 -12.96 -1.09 4.10
CA LEU A 106 -13.88 0.00 3.78
C LEU A 106 -13.12 1.32 3.54
N VAL A 107 -12.11 1.62 4.36
CA VAL A 107 -11.23 2.78 4.13
C VAL A 107 -10.56 2.70 2.74
N ALA A 108 -10.11 1.50 2.34
CA ALA A 108 -9.54 1.29 1.02
C ALA A 108 -10.56 1.39 -0.12
N ALA A 109 -11.80 0.91 0.08
CA ALA A 109 -12.88 1.09 -0.88
C ALA A 109 -13.22 2.59 -1.06
N LEU A 110 -13.25 3.37 0.03
CA LEU A 110 -13.45 4.81 -0.07
C LEU A 110 -12.32 5.49 -0.85
N ALA A 111 -11.06 5.13 -0.60
CA ALA A 111 -9.94 5.62 -1.41
C ALA A 111 -10.08 5.26 -2.90
N ALA A 112 -10.58 4.05 -3.19
CA ALA A 112 -10.87 3.63 -4.56
C ALA A 112 -11.91 4.53 -5.23
N CYS A 113 -12.96 4.96 -4.52
CA CYS A 113 -13.96 5.88 -5.07
C CYS A 113 -13.34 7.18 -5.62
N TYR A 114 -12.40 7.80 -4.89
CA TYR A 114 -11.74 9.03 -5.34
C TYR A 114 -10.87 8.79 -6.59
N ALA A 115 -10.17 7.66 -6.66
CA ALA A 115 -9.42 7.29 -7.86
C ALA A 115 -10.35 7.07 -9.06
N LEU A 116 -11.47 6.37 -8.85
CA LEU A 116 -12.45 6.03 -9.88
C LEU A 116 -13.18 7.27 -10.42
N ASP A 117 -13.63 8.17 -9.54
CA ASP A 117 -14.26 9.45 -9.94
C ASP A 117 -13.28 10.33 -10.73
N SER A 118 -12.00 10.28 -10.39
CA SER A 118 -10.92 10.93 -11.13
C SER A 118 -10.55 10.22 -12.43
N GLY A 119 -11.27 9.14 -12.76
CA GLY A 119 -11.13 8.38 -13.99
C GLY A 119 -9.99 7.37 -13.98
N TRP A 120 -9.41 7.01 -12.83
CA TRP A 120 -8.31 6.04 -12.73
C TRP A 120 -8.79 4.63 -12.36
N GLN A 121 -8.05 3.62 -12.81
CA GLN A 121 -8.24 2.22 -12.39
C GLN A 121 -7.60 1.95 -11.03
N VAL A 122 -8.14 0.95 -10.34
CA VAL A 122 -7.70 0.52 -9.01
C VAL A 122 -7.31 -0.96 -9.04
N ALA A 123 -6.13 -1.28 -8.55
CA ALA A 123 -5.71 -2.66 -8.29
C ALA A 123 -5.87 -2.98 -6.80
N VAL A 124 -6.48 -4.12 -6.47
CA VAL A 124 -6.62 -4.62 -5.09
C VAL A 124 -5.95 -5.98 -4.98
N MET A 125 -4.97 -6.08 -4.10
CA MET A 125 -4.12 -7.25 -4.01
C MET A 125 -4.14 -7.87 -2.63
N ALA A 126 -4.25 -9.19 -2.58
CA ALA A 126 -4.20 -9.97 -1.34
C ALA A 126 -3.30 -11.21 -1.47
N PRO A 127 -2.71 -11.69 -0.36
CA PRO A 127 -1.60 -12.66 -0.41
C PRO A 127 -2.03 -14.08 -0.72
N THR A 128 -3.31 -14.38 -0.55
CA THR A 128 -3.89 -15.68 -0.85
C THR A 128 -5.11 -15.49 -1.72
N GLU A 129 -5.43 -16.50 -2.53
CA GLU A 129 -6.64 -16.48 -3.35
C GLU A 129 -7.90 -16.35 -2.48
N ILE A 130 -7.93 -16.98 -1.30
CA ILE A 130 -9.07 -16.89 -0.39
C ILE A 130 -9.32 -15.44 0.06
N LEU A 131 -8.27 -14.70 0.45
CA LEU A 131 -8.41 -13.29 0.84
C LEU A 131 -8.76 -12.42 -0.36
N ALA A 132 -8.18 -12.69 -1.54
CA ALA A 132 -8.51 -11.97 -2.76
C ALA A 132 -9.97 -12.21 -3.20
N GLU A 133 -10.50 -13.42 -3.05
CA GLU A 133 -11.91 -13.75 -3.29
C GLU A 133 -12.84 -13.02 -2.31
N GLN A 134 -12.46 -12.92 -1.03
CA GLN A 134 -13.21 -12.12 -0.05
C GLN A 134 -13.26 -10.64 -0.45
N HIS A 135 -12.14 -10.06 -0.87
CA HIS A 135 -12.13 -8.69 -1.40
C HIS A 135 -12.98 -8.58 -2.66
N LEU A 136 -12.89 -9.55 -3.59
CA LEU A 136 -13.69 -9.55 -4.81
C LEU A 136 -15.19 -9.50 -4.49
N ILE A 137 -15.65 -10.32 -3.56
CA ILE A 137 -17.06 -10.36 -3.12
C ILE A 137 -17.48 -9.01 -2.52
N ASN A 138 -16.69 -8.47 -1.60
CA ASN A 138 -17.01 -7.19 -0.94
C ASN A 138 -17.02 -6.03 -1.95
N PHE A 139 -16.01 -5.95 -2.81
CA PHE A 139 -15.91 -4.89 -3.80
C PHE A 139 -17.03 -5.01 -4.85
N LYS A 140 -17.37 -6.21 -5.34
CA LYS A 140 -18.52 -6.38 -6.24
C LYS A 140 -19.81 -5.89 -5.59
N ALA A 141 -20.07 -6.29 -4.34
CA ALA A 141 -21.26 -5.87 -3.61
C ALA A 141 -21.36 -4.34 -3.43
N TRP A 142 -20.24 -3.64 -3.32
CA TRP A 142 -20.20 -2.18 -3.17
C TRP A 142 -20.21 -1.41 -4.49
N PHE A 143 -19.55 -1.93 -5.54
CA PHE A 143 -19.23 -1.17 -6.75
C PHE A 143 -20.08 -1.55 -7.97
N GLU A 144 -20.52 -2.80 -8.12
CA GLU A 144 -21.41 -3.18 -9.24
C GLU A 144 -22.76 -2.43 -9.20
N PRO A 145 -23.40 -2.19 -8.04
CA PRO A 145 -24.60 -1.33 -7.97
C PRO A 145 -24.36 0.14 -8.34
N LEU A 146 -23.09 0.55 -8.43
CA LEU A 146 -22.67 1.90 -8.84
C LEU A 146 -22.20 1.95 -10.30
N ASP A 147 -22.48 0.88 -11.08
CA ASP A 147 -22.06 0.70 -12.47
C ASP A 147 -20.53 0.66 -12.66
N ILE A 148 -19.80 0.23 -11.63
CA ILE A 148 -18.35 0.04 -11.67
C ILE A 148 -18.01 -1.45 -11.77
N GLY A 149 -17.33 -1.82 -12.86
CA GLY A 149 -16.89 -3.17 -13.14
C GLY A 149 -15.72 -3.61 -12.25
N VAL A 150 -15.87 -4.79 -11.66
CA VAL A 150 -14.84 -5.42 -10.81
C VAL A 150 -14.35 -6.73 -11.44
N GLY A 151 -13.11 -6.70 -11.92
CA GLY A 151 -12.43 -7.83 -12.56
C GLY A 151 -11.65 -8.72 -11.58
N TRP A 152 -11.35 -9.95 -12.02
CA TRP A 152 -10.62 -10.96 -11.26
C TRP A 152 -9.37 -11.41 -12.00
N LEU A 153 -8.20 -11.37 -11.33
CA LEU A 153 -6.94 -11.91 -11.84
C LEU A 153 -6.20 -12.73 -10.77
N ALA A 154 -6.18 -14.06 -10.97
CA ALA A 154 -5.51 -15.00 -10.06
C ALA A 154 -4.83 -16.16 -10.80
N GLY A 155 -4.07 -16.97 -10.05
CA GLY A 155 -3.27 -18.06 -10.62
C GLY A 155 -4.09 -19.21 -11.20
N LYS A 156 -5.28 -19.49 -10.63
CA LYS A 156 -6.12 -20.64 -11.02
C LYS A 156 -7.02 -20.44 -12.25
N GLN A 157 -6.93 -19.31 -12.96
CA GLN A 157 -7.75 -19.09 -14.16
C GLN A 157 -7.28 -19.95 -15.34
N THR A 158 -8.24 -20.45 -16.12
CA THR A 158 -7.92 -21.07 -17.42
C THR A 158 -7.30 -20.04 -18.36
N ALA A 159 -6.53 -20.49 -19.36
CA ALA A 159 -5.90 -19.60 -20.34
C ALA A 159 -6.90 -18.68 -21.05
N LYS A 160 -8.11 -19.19 -21.36
CA LYS A 160 -9.19 -18.40 -21.97
C LYS A 160 -9.70 -17.31 -21.03
N GLN A 161 -10.07 -17.67 -19.80
CA GLN A 161 -10.56 -16.71 -18.79
C GLN A 161 -9.51 -15.63 -18.49
N ARG A 162 -8.24 -16.02 -18.38
CA ARG A 162 -7.15 -15.07 -18.16
C ARG A 162 -7.02 -14.09 -19.31
N ARG A 163 -7.05 -14.58 -20.56
CA ARG A 163 -6.97 -13.72 -21.76
C ARG A 163 -8.13 -12.73 -21.83
N GLU A 164 -9.35 -13.17 -21.53
CA GLU A 164 -10.53 -12.30 -21.47
C GLU A 164 -10.38 -11.24 -20.37
N ALA A 165 -10.01 -11.64 -19.16
CA ALA A 165 -9.79 -10.69 -18.06
C ALA A 165 -8.70 -9.66 -18.37
N LEU A 166 -7.59 -10.07 -19.01
CA LEU A 166 -6.53 -9.14 -19.42
C LEU A 166 -7.03 -8.11 -20.45
N ALA A 167 -7.86 -8.51 -21.41
CA ALA A 167 -8.45 -7.59 -22.38
C ALA A 167 -9.37 -6.58 -21.68
N GLN A 168 -10.25 -7.04 -20.79
CA GLN A 168 -11.15 -6.17 -20.03
C GLN A 168 -10.40 -5.12 -19.21
N VAL A 169 -9.26 -5.48 -18.62
CA VAL A 169 -8.41 -4.57 -17.85
C VAL A 169 -7.75 -3.54 -18.75
N ALA A 170 -7.21 -3.97 -19.89
CA ALA A 170 -6.52 -3.10 -20.85
C ALA A 170 -7.48 -2.15 -21.59
N GLU A 171 -8.73 -2.58 -21.81
CA GLU A 171 -9.79 -1.80 -22.48
C GLU A 171 -10.60 -0.94 -21.49
N ASN A 172 -10.26 -0.99 -20.19
CA ASN A 172 -10.94 -0.26 -19.12
C ASN A 172 -12.44 -0.63 -18.95
N GLU A 173 -12.83 -1.85 -19.38
CA GLU A 173 -14.18 -2.39 -19.12
C GLU A 173 -14.38 -2.69 -17.63
N VAL A 174 -13.31 -3.08 -16.94
CA VAL A 174 -13.26 -3.18 -15.48
C VAL A 174 -12.37 -2.08 -14.91
N GLN A 175 -12.90 -1.32 -13.95
CA GLN A 175 -12.17 -0.21 -13.35
C GLN A 175 -11.48 -0.63 -12.04
N ILE A 176 -11.97 -1.68 -11.39
CA ILE A 176 -11.32 -2.30 -10.23
C ILE A 176 -10.86 -3.70 -10.62
N VAL A 177 -9.62 -4.05 -10.26
CA VAL A 177 -9.06 -5.38 -10.53
C VAL A 177 -8.59 -5.99 -9.23
N VAL A 178 -9.25 -7.07 -8.81
CA VAL A 178 -8.90 -7.79 -7.58
C VAL A 178 -8.10 -9.04 -7.92
N GLY A 179 -7.05 -9.31 -7.17
CA GLY A 179 -6.19 -10.43 -7.47
C GLY A 179 -5.12 -10.75 -6.44
N THR A 180 -4.25 -11.69 -6.82
CA THR A 180 -3.07 -12.08 -6.03
C THR A 180 -1.80 -11.55 -6.70
N HIS A 181 -0.66 -12.20 -6.44
CA HIS A 181 0.62 -11.92 -7.11
C HIS A 181 0.54 -11.97 -8.64
N ALA A 182 -0.50 -12.58 -9.23
CA ALA A 182 -0.75 -12.56 -10.66
C ALA A 182 -0.83 -11.13 -11.25
N LEU A 183 -1.24 -10.13 -10.45
CA LEU A 183 -1.30 -8.72 -10.85
C LEU A 183 0.08 -8.12 -11.18
N PHE A 184 1.17 -8.71 -10.69
CA PHE A 184 2.53 -8.24 -10.96
C PHE A 184 3.11 -8.71 -12.30
N GLN A 185 2.47 -9.70 -12.93
CA GLN A 185 3.02 -10.24 -14.17
C GLN A 185 3.05 -9.18 -15.26
N GLU A 186 4.10 -9.20 -16.09
CA GLU A 186 4.28 -8.22 -17.19
C GLU A 186 3.07 -8.19 -18.13
N SER A 187 2.40 -9.33 -18.33
CA SER A 187 1.19 -9.44 -19.15
C SER A 187 -0.01 -8.62 -18.67
N VAL A 188 -0.04 -8.18 -17.40
CA VAL A 188 -1.14 -7.37 -16.86
C VAL A 188 -0.89 -5.90 -17.19
N VAL A 189 -1.56 -5.41 -18.24
CA VAL A 189 -1.48 -4.00 -18.66
C VAL A 189 -2.78 -3.30 -18.29
N PHE A 190 -2.69 -2.32 -17.41
CA PHE A 190 -3.82 -1.45 -17.07
C PHE A 190 -3.94 -0.35 -18.10
N ALA A 191 -5.17 0.04 -18.44
CA ALA A 191 -5.43 1.22 -19.25
C ALA A 191 -4.94 2.50 -18.55
N LYS A 192 -5.21 2.61 -17.26
CA LYS A 192 -4.92 3.81 -16.46
C LYS A 192 -4.87 3.58 -14.95
N LEU A 193 -3.90 2.79 -14.48
CA LEU A 193 -3.74 2.50 -13.05
C LEU A 193 -3.38 3.78 -12.26
N GLY A 194 -4.23 4.17 -11.31
CA GLY A 194 -3.98 5.31 -10.43
C GLY A 194 -3.81 4.96 -8.95
N LEU A 195 -4.36 3.82 -8.50
CA LEU A 195 -4.26 3.38 -7.12
C LEU A 195 -4.03 1.87 -7.03
N ALA A 196 -3.05 1.47 -6.22
CA ALA A 196 -2.79 0.10 -5.83
C ALA A 196 -3.03 -0.07 -4.33
N ILE A 197 -3.98 -0.94 -3.99
CA ILE A 197 -4.32 -1.34 -2.62
C ILE A 197 -3.68 -2.69 -2.35
N ILE A 198 -2.83 -2.79 -1.33
CA ILE A 198 -2.08 -4.01 -1.00
C ILE A 198 -2.46 -4.43 0.42
N ASP A 199 -3.14 -5.55 0.56
CA ASP A 199 -3.50 -6.12 1.86
C ASP A 199 -2.46 -7.13 2.35
N GLU A 200 -2.22 -7.12 3.65
CA GLU A 200 -1.25 -7.98 4.35
C GLU A 200 0.14 -8.03 3.68
N GLN A 201 0.75 -6.85 3.53
CA GLN A 201 2.03 -6.66 2.81
C GLN A 201 3.19 -7.56 3.23
N HIS A 202 3.19 -8.09 4.46
CA HIS A 202 4.29 -8.88 5.00
C HIS A 202 4.51 -10.21 4.25
N ARG A 203 3.57 -10.59 3.38
CA ARG A 203 3.67 -11.75 2.49
C ARG A 203 4.24 -11.43 1.10
N PHE A 204 4.45 -10.15 0.77
CA PHE A 204 4.93 -9.72 -0.54
C PHE A 204 6.35 -9.18 -0.51
N GLY A 205 7.16 -9.62 -1.47
CA GLY A 205 8.54 -9.18 -1.63
C GLY A 205 8.66 -7.72 -2.05
N VAL A 206 9.86 -7.16 -1.92
CA VAL A 206 10.15 -5.77 -2.35
C VAL A 206 9.96 -5.62 -3.87
N GLU A 207 10.44 -6.59 -4.66
CA GLU A 207 10.36 -6.58 -6.13
C GLU A 207 8.92 -6.57 -6.64
N GLN A 208 8.04 -7.32 -5.97
CA GLN A 208 6.62 -7.33 -6.26
C GLN A 208 6.02 -5.93 -6.13
N ARG A 209 6.26 -5.23 -5.01
CA ARG A 209 5.77 -3.86 -4.83
C ARG A 209 6.29 -2.89 -5.89
N MET A 210 7.54 -3.03 -6.33
CA MET A 210 8.10 -2.22 -7.41
C MET A 210 7.37 -2.45 -8.74
N ALA A 211 6.98 -3.69 -9.04
CA ALA A 211 6.30 -4.00 -10.29
C ALA A 211 4.92 -3.33 -10.45
N LEU A 212 4.25 -2.93 -9.35
CA LEU A 212 3.03 -2.10 -9.43
C LEU A 212 3.34 -0.60 -9.58
N THR A 213 4.44 -0.13 -8.99
CA THR A 213 4.95 1.23 -9.19
C THR A 213 5.19 1.52 -10.68
N ASP A 214 5.69 0.52 -11.40
CA ASP A 214 6.09 0.65 -12.81
C ASP A 214 4.92 0.47 -13.80
N LYS A 215 3.72 0.11 -13.32
CA LYS A 215 2.51 -0.12 -14.14
C LYS A 215 1.63 1.14 -14.32
N GLY A 216 2.07 2.30 -13.83
CA GLY A 216 1.36 3.56 -14.06
C GLY A 216 1.47 4.04 -15.52
N VAL A 217 0.63 5.01 -15.89
CA VAL A 217 0.59 5.55 -17.26
C VAL A 217 1.73 6.54 -17.48
N ALA A 218 2.44 6.45 -18.62
CA ALA A 218 3.35 7.48 -19.15
C ALA A 218 4.19 8.21 -18.08
N ASP A 219 5.09 7.46 -17.43
CA ASP A 219 6.00 7.94 -16.37
C ASP A 219 5.32 8.39 -15.06
N SER A 220 4.05 8.04 -14.85
CA SER A 220 3.38 8.21 -13.57
C SER A 220 3.52 6.97 -12.68
N THR A 221 3.60 7.21 -11.38
CA THR A 221 3.58 6.15 -10.36
C THR A 221 2.20 6.16 -9.68
N PRO A 222 1.47 5.04 -9.67
CA PRO A 222 0.19 4.97 -8.98
C PRO A 222 0.37 5.16 -7.48
N HIS A 223 -0.64 5.73 -6.84
CA HIS A 223 -0.72 5.79 -5.39
C HIS A 223 -0.72 4.38 -4.79
N GLN A 224 -0.08 4.19 -3.65
CA GLN A 224 -0.03 2.91 -2.94
C GLN A 224 -0.62 3.04 -1.54
N LEU A 225 -1.69 2.28 -1.31
CA LEU A 225 -2.32 2.13 -0.02
C LEU A 225 -2.07 0.72 0.51
N ILE A 226 -1.31 0.63 1.59
CA ILE A 226 -0.96 -0.64 2.20
C ILE A 226 -1.81 -0.86 3.44
N MET A 227 -2.45 -2.01 3.55
CA MET A 227 -3.21 -2.42 4.72
C MET A 227 -2.48 -3.55 5.44
N THR A 228 -2.48 -3.50 6.77
CA THR A 228 -2.00 -4.64 7.58
C THR A 228 -2.74 -4.69 8.90
N ALA A 229 -3.01 -5.90 9.39
CA ALA A 229 -3.42 -6.07 10.77
C ALA A 229 -2.26 -5.72 11.71
N THR A 230 -2.57 -5.05 12.83
CA THR A 230 -1.62 -5.00 13.95
C THR A 230 -1.32 -6.44 14.37
N PRO A 231 -0.06 -6.86 14.49
CA PRO A 231 0.24 -8.17 15.08
C PRO A 231 -0.41 -8.22 16.45
N SER A 232 -1.22 -9.25 16.72
CA SER A 232 -1.78 -9.44 18.06
C SER A 232 -0.60 -9.50 19.03
N ARG A 233 -0.58 -8.61 20.04
CA ARG A 233 0.37 -8.74 21.15
C ARG A 233 0.16 -10.13 21.72
N VAL A 234 1.13 -11.01 21.54
CA VAL A 234 1.22 -12.25 22.33
C VAL A 234 1.31 -11.76 23.78
N ARG A 235 0.19 -11.79 24.52
CA ARG A 235 0.22 -11.68 25.96
C ARG A 235 0.95 -12.95 26.41
N SER A 236 2.24 -12.82 26.70
CA SER A 236 2.96 -13.80 27.51
C SER A 236 2.18 -13.92 28.82
N ARG A 237 1.45 -15.02 28.97
CA ARG A 237 1.04 -15.53 30.28
C ARG A 237 2.21 -16.27 30.88
#